data_AF-A0A7V9ZYS7-F1
#
_entry.id   AF-A0A7V9ZYS7-F1
#
_cell.length_a   1.000
_cell.length_b   1.000
_cell.length_c   1.000
_cell.angle_alpha   90.00
_cell.angle_beta   90.00
_cell.angle_gamma   90.00
#
_symmetry.space_group_name_H-M   'P 1'
#
loop_
_entity.id
_entity.type
_entity.pdbx_description
1 polymer ?
#
loop_
_entity_poly.entity_id
_entity_poly.type
_entity_poly.pdbx_seq_one_letter_code
_entity_poly.pdbx_strand_id
1 'polypeptide(L)'
;AGFIDPLYSPGLDFCSYTSYYVADMLAASLVGEDAAERIRYYNEQYPVTYRFWFETLYKDKYFYMGDAELMSAALLLDVGSYFVGLVMPLYKNAEREFLRLPFEGAPGRIVAGIMSFYNRRLVALGKRRMAAGVFGRRNTGWRELYDGFVPDIRVRKLIQKGLFRWWRAELTNLRLILTHRSHGAITAPAASTPLPLQHERI
;
A
#
# COMPACT_ATOMS: atom_id res chain seq x y z
N ALA A 1 15.44 -16.46 3.41
CA ALA A 1 15.82 -15.06 3.17
C ALA A 1 15.16 -14.58 1.87
N GLY A 2 14.76 -13.31 1.81
CA GLY A 2 14.18 -12.70 0.61
C GLY A 2 14.39 -11.19 0.63
N PHE A 3 14.53 -10.59 -0.56
CA PHE A 3 14.58 -9.15 -0.76
C PHE A 3 13.32 -8.72 -1.51
N ILE A 4 12.72 -7.59 -1.14
CA ILE A 4 11.52 -7.07 -1.81
C ILE A 4 11.89 -5.84 -2.63
N ASP A 5 12.20 -4.74 -1.94
CA ASP A 5 12.43 -3.42 -2.51
C ASP A 5 13.18 -2.57 -1.47
N PRO A 6 14.11 -1.68 -1.86
CA PRO A 6 14.79 -0.81 -0.91
C PRO A 6 13.89 0.28 -0.31
N LEU A 7 12.77 0.62 -0.95
CA LEU A 7 11.85 1.64 -0.46
C LEU A 7 11.30 1.26 0.92
N TYR A 8 11.44 2.18 1.87
CA TYR A 8 11.09 2.00 3.30
C TYR A 8 11.96 1.00 4.06
N SER A 9 13.08 0.55 3.49
CA SER A 9 14.06 -0.27 4.19
C SER A 9 13.54 -1.55 4.86
N PRO A 10 12.58 -2.30 4.26
CA PRO A 10 11.98 -3.49 4.91
C PRO A 10 13.01 -4.60 5.17
N GLY A 11 14.13 -4.60 4.43
CA GLY A 11 15.21 -5.55 4.64
C GLY A 11 15.78 -5.51 6.06
N LEU A 12 15.87 -4.31 6.66
CA LEU A 12 16.33 -4.18 8.05
C LEU A 12 15.31 -4.73 9.04
N ASP A 13 14.01 -4.54 8.79
CA ASP A 13 12.97 -5.18 9.61
C ASP A 13 13.09 -6.71 9.57
N PHE A 14 13.19 -7.30 8.37
CA PHE A 14 13.35 -8.75 8.23
C PHE A 14 14.63 -9.25 8.89
N CYS A 15 15.75 -8.52 8.78
CA CYS A 15 16.99 -8.86 9.49
C CYS A 15 16.77 -8.85 11.00
N SER A 16 16.13 -7.82 11.55
CA SER A 16 15.86 -7.70 12.99
C SER A 16 14.97 -8.83 13.51
N TYR A 17 13.82 -9.07 12.90
CA TYR A 17 12.92 -10.17 13.29
C TYR A 17 13.63 -11.53 13.21
N THR A 18 14.32 -11.80 12.10
CA THR A 18 14.99 -13.10 11.90
C THR A 18 16.10 -13.32 12.92
N SER A 19 16.95 -12.31 13.13
CA SER A 19 18.09 -12.45 14.02
C SER A 19 17.64 -12.62 15.47
N TYR A 20 16.63 -11.85 15.89
CA TYR A 20 16.06 -11.97 17.24
C TYR A 20 15.38 -13.34 17.44
N TYR A 21 14.51 -13.74 16.52
CA TYR A 21 13.76 -14.99 16.61
C TYR A 21 14.70 -16.21 16.68
N VAL A 22 15.72 -16.24 15.83
CA VAL A 22 16.70 -17.33 15.82
C VAL A 22 17.53 -17.35 17.11
N ALA A 23 17.94 -16.18 17.62
CA ALA A 23 18.69 -16.11 18.87
C ALA A 23 17.87 -16.63 20.06
N ASP A 24 16.60 -16.24 20.18
CA ASP A 24 15.68 -16.73 21.22
C ASP A 24 15.47 -18.25 21.12
N MET A 25 15.19 -18.74 19.90
CA MET A 25 15.02 -20.16 19.64
C MET A 25 16.27 -20.98 20.01
N LEU A 26 17.47 -20.49 19.69
CA LEU A 26 18.72 -21.14 20.05
C LEU A 26 18.95 -21.14 21.57
N ALA A 27 18.69 -20.01 22.24
CA ALA A 27 18.82 -19.91 23.70
C ALA A 27 17.90 -20.91 24.42
N ALA A 28 16.64 -21.01 23.99
CA ALA A 28 15.69 -22.00 24.50
C ALA A 28 16.17 -23.44 24.27
N SER A 29 16.66 -23.74 23.06
CA SER A 29 17.18 -25.07 22.75
C SER A 29 18.39 -25.45 23.61
N LEU A 30 19.29 -24.51 23.90
CA LEU A 30 20.48 -24.74 24.72
C LEU A 30 20.16 -25.07 26.18
N VAL A 31 19.01 -24.65 26.70
CA VAL A 31 18.54 -25.01 28.05
C VAL A 31 17.64 -26.25 28.07
N GLY A 32 17.52 -26.94 26.93
CA GLY A 32 16.77 -28.20 26.81
C GLY A 32 15.29 -28.03 26.49
N GLU A 33 14.82 -26.83 26.13
CA GLU A 33 13.45 -26.66 25.62
C GLU A 33 13.32 -27.20 24.19
N ASP A 34 12.16 -27.75 23.87
CA ASP A 34 11.83 -28.13 22.50
C ASP A 34 11.62 -26.88 21.61
N ALA A 35 12.30 -26.86 20.48
CA ALA A 35 12.22 -25.80 19.48
C ALA A 35 11.24 -26.12 18.33
N ALA A 36 10.66 -27.32 18.26
CA ALA A 36 9.83 -27.76 17.14
C ALA A 36 8.67 -26.79 16.84
N GLU A 37 7.99 -26.33 17.88
CA GLU A 37 6.89 -25.36 17.77
C GLU A 37 7.35 -23.99 17.26
N ARG A 38 8.51 -23.50 17.74
CA ARG A 38 9.10 -22.23 17.30
C ARG A 38 9.51 -22.31 15.82
N ILE A 39 10.13 -23.42 15.42
CA ILE A 39 10.51 -23.68 14.02
C ILE A 39 9.26 -23.72 13.14
N ARG A 40 8.21 -24.45 13.56
CA ARG A 40 6.95 -24.53 12.81
C ARG A 40 6.32 -23.16 12.63
N TYR A 41 6.16 -22.41 13.73
CA TYR A 41 5.61 -21.06 13.70
C TYR A 41 6.36 -20.16 12.71
N TYR A 42 7.69 -20.09 12.83
CA TYR A 42 8.48 -19.20 12.01
C TYR A 42 8.39 -19.55 10.52
N ASN A 43 8.45 -20.85 10.19
CA ASN A 43 8.36 -21.33 8.81
C ASN A 43 6.98 -21.11 8.19
N GLU A 44 5.90 -21.16 8.98
CA GLU A 44 4.54 -20.87 8.51
C GLU A 44 4.28 -19.36 8.39
N GLN A 45 4.73 -18.58 9.36
CA GLN A 45 4.40 -17.16 9.45
C GLN A 45 5.31 -16.27 8.58
N TYR A 46 6.59 -16.60 8.42
CA TYR A 46 7.51 -15.79 7.62
C TYR A 46 7.05 -15.59 6.16
N PRO A 47 6.60 -16.64 5.42
CA PRO A 47 6.06 -16.48 4.07
C PRO A 47 4.81 -15.61 4.03
N VAL A 48 3.95 -15.68 5.05
CA VAL A 48 2.75 -14.84 5.18
C VAL A 48 3.14 -13.37 5.34
N THR A 49 4.05 -13.08 6.28
CA THR A 49 4.60 -11.74 6.49
C THR A 49 5.21 -11.19 5.20
N TYR A 50 6.10 -11.96 4.56
CA TYR A 50 6.76 -11.55 3.32
C TYR A 50 5.74 -11.25 2.20
N ARG A 51 4.77 -12.15 2.00
CA ARG A 51 3.73 -12.00 0.98
C ARG A 51 2.88 -10.76 1.22
N PHE A 52 2.36 -10.57 2.43
CA PHE A 52 1.52 -9.41 2.71
C PHE A 52 2.31 -8.11 2.65
N TRP A 53 3.56 -8.09 3.10
CA TRP A 53 4.40 -6.90 2.94
C TRP A 53 4.55 -6.53 1.47
N PHE A 54 4.87 -7.51 0.61
CA PHE A 54 4.94 -7.31 -0.84
C PHE A 54 3.61 -6.81 -1.44
N GLU A 55 2.50 -7.49 -1.17
CA GLU A 55 1.22 -7.21 -1.82
C GLU A 55 0.58 -5.90 -1.35
N THR A 56 0.73 -5.57 -0.08
CA THR A 56 0.05 -4.42 0.53
C THR A 56 0.82 -3.12 0.28
N LEU A 57 2.16 -3.18 0.32
CA LEU A 57 3.01 -2.00 0.15
C LEU A 57 3.57 -1.94 -1.28
N TYR A 58 4.28 -2.95 -1.74
CA TYR A 58 5.17 -2.78 -2.90
C TYR A 58 4.51 -3.05 -4.26
N LYS A 59 3.59 -4.01 -4.32
CA LYS A 59 2.94 -4.40 -5.56
C LYS A 59 2.29 -3.19 -6.22
N ASP A 60 2.66 -2.94 -7.47
CA ASP A 60 2.16 -1.84 -8.32
C ASP A 60 2.48 -0.41 -7.83
N LYS A 61 3.23 -0.22 -6.73
CA LYS A 61 3.50 1.10 -6.15
C LYS A 61 4.12 2.10 -7.13
N TYR A 62 4.99 1.61 -8.01
CA TYR A 62 5.69 2.43 -8.99
C TYR A 62 4.76 3.10 -10.02
N PHE A 63 3.51 2.64 -10.18
CA PHE A 63 2.53 3.31 -11.05
C PHE A 63 2.07 4.68 -10.53
N TYR A 64 2.29 4.99 -9.25
CA TYR A 64 1.93 6.28 -8.69
C TYR A 64 3.07 6.98 -7.94
N MET A 65 4.21 6.32 -7.75
CA MET A 65 5.37 6.88 -7.03
C MET A 65 5.86 8.20 -7.64
N GLY A 66 5.76 8.35 -8.95
CA GLY A 66 6.13 9.58 -9.66
C GLY A 66 5.13 10.73 -9.56
N ASP A 67 3.98 10.57 -8.92
CA ASP A 67 3.01 11.65 -8.70
C ASP A 67 3.05 12.08 -7.23
N ALA A 68 3.48 13.32 -6.97
CA ALA A 68 3.78 13.80 -5.63
C ALA A 68 2.55 13.82 -4.69
N GLU A 69 1.34 14.05 -5.22
CA GLU A 69 0.12 14.03 -4.42
C GLU A 69 -0.23 12.60 -4.00
N LEU A 70 -0.12 11.64 -4.91
CA LEU A 70 -0.41 10.23 -4.63
C LEU A 70 0.66 9.60 -3.74
N MET A 71 1.94 9.83 -4.04
CA MET A 71 3.06 9.29 -3.27
C MET A 71 3.09 9.86 -1.84
N SER A 72 2.72 11.13 -1.67
CA SER A 72 2.56 11.69 -0.33
C SER A 72 1.44 11.01 0.47
N ALA A 73 0.29 10.80 -0.16
CA ALA A 73 -0.81 10.10 0.49
C ALA A 73 -0.38 8.69 0.91
N ALA A 74 0.29 7.95 0.01
CA ALA A 74 0.85 6.63 0.32
C ALA A 74 1.84 6.69 1.49
N LEU A 75 2.86 7.55 1.43
CA LEU A 75 3.88 7.66 2.48
C LEU A 75 3.27 7.88 3.86
N LEU A 76 2.30 8.79 3.97
CA LEU A 76 1.63 9.11 5.23
C LEU A 76 0.82 7.93 5.79
N LEU A 77 0.13 7.19 4.91
CA LEU A 77 -0.65 6.02 5.30
C LEU A 77 0.23 4.81 5.61
N ASP A 78 1.23 4.54 4.78
CA ASP A 78 2.15 3.41 4.88
C ASP A 78 2.99 3.52 6.16
N VAL A 79 3.72 4.64 6.31
CA VAL A 79 4.60 4.83 7.47
C VAL A 79 3.78 5.10 8.73
N GLY A 80 2.64 5.78 8.62
CA GLY A 80 1.72 5.93 9.75
C GLY A 80 1.22 4.59 10.28
N SER A 81 0.83 3.67 9.38
CA SER A 81 0.39 2.32 9.74
C SER A 81 1.53 1.47 10.29
N TYR A 82 2.74 1.60 9.74
CA TYR A 82 3.95 0.96 10.28
C TYR A 82 4.24 1.38 11.72
N PHE A 83 4.11 2.67 12.03
CA PHE A 83 4.32 3.16 13.40
C PHE A 83 3.27 2.64 14.38
N VAL A 84 1.99 2.64 13.99
CA VAL A 84 0.90 2.13 14.84
C VAL A 84 1.01 0.61 15.02
N GLY A 85 1.28 -0.12 13.94
CA GLY A 85 1.23 -1.58 13.91
C GLY A 85 2.48 -2.26 14.45
N LEU A 86 3.66 -1.66 14.29
CA LEU A 86 4.94 -2.31 14.62
C LEU A 86 5.76 -1.49 15.61
N VAL A 87 6.06 -0.23 15.28
CA VAL A 87 7.00 0.58 16.10
C VAL A 87 6.47 0.81 17.51
N MET A 88 5.23 1.27 17.65
CA MET A 88 4.66 1.55 18.98
C MET A 88 4.59 0.30 19.88
N PRO A 89 4.12 -0.88 19.40
CA PRO A 89 4.23 -2.12 20.17
C PRO A 89 5.67 -2.50 20.53
N LEU A 90 6.62 -2.42 19.58
CA LEU A 90 8.03 -2.75 19.81
C LEU A 90 8.66 -1.88 20.91
N TYR A 91 8.34 -0.58 20.95
CA TYR A 91 8.82 0.32 22.00
C TYR A 91 8.24 0.00 23.38
N LYS A 92 7.09 -0.70 23.45
CA LYS A 92 6.47 -1.10 24.72
C LYS A 92 6.99 -2.44 25.24
N ASN A 93 7.22 -3.40 24.34
CA ASN A 93 7.70 -4.73 24.70
C ASN A 93 8.45 -5.37 23.52
N ALA A 94 9.72 -5.02 23.36
CA ALA A 94 10.54 -5.52 22.26
C ALA A 94 10.68 -7.05 22.29
N GLU A 95 10.87 -7.64 23.48
CA GLU A 95 11.10 -9.08 23.64
C GLU A 95 9.94 -9.91 23.13
N ARG A 96 8.71 -9.48 23.43
CA ARG A 96 7.50 -10.12 22.93
C ARG A 96 7.29 -9.87 21.44
N GLU A 97 7.40 -8.61 21.00
CA GLU A 97 6.97 -8.24 19.66
C GLU A 97 7.95 -8.72 18.57
N PHE A 98 9.26 -8.85 18.86
CA PHE A 98 10.18 -9.47 17.90
C PHE A 98 9.97 -10.98 17.71
N LEU A 99 9.28 -11.65 18.64
CA LEU A 99 8.89 -13.06 18.50
C LEU A 99 7.57 -13.24 17.73
N ARG A 100 6.90 -12.13 17.37
CA ARG A 100 5.60 -12.14 16.68
C ARG A 100 5.71 -11.45 15.34
N LEU A 101 5.83 -12.24 14.29
CA LEU A 101 6.04 -11.70 12.95
C LEU A 101 4.80 -10.92 12.47
N PRO A 102 4.97 -9.81 11.72
CA PRO A 102 3.86 -8.98 11.25
C PRO A 102 2.79 -9.76 10.47
N PHE A 103 1.57 -9.23 10.49
CA PHE A 103 0.40 -9.80 9.82
C PHE A 103 -0.07 -11.17 10.35
N GLU A 104 0.16 -11.44 11.63
CA GLU A 104 -0.31 -12.67 12.28
C GLU A 104 -1.85 -12.70 12.42
N GLY A 105 -2.43 -13.87 12.13
CA GLY A 105 -3.83 -14.18 12.41
C GLY A 105 -4.86 -13.32 11.66
N ALA A 106 -6.08 -13.27 12.19
CA ALA A 106 -7.18 -12.50 11.63
C ALA A 106 -6.94 -10.97 11.63
N PRO A 107 -6.39 -10.36 12.69
CA PRO A 107 -6.07 -8.93 12.69
C PRO A 107 -5.08 -8.55 11.58
N GLY A 108 -4.06 -9.39 11.37
CA GLY A 108 -3.10 -9.21 10.28
C GLY A 108 -3.76 -9.16 8.90
N ARG A 109 -4.69 -10.10 8.63
CA ARG A 109 -5.45 -10.12 7.37
C ARG A 109 -6.34 -8.89 7.18
N ILE A 110 -6.94 -8.37 8.24
CA ILE A 110 -7.76 -7.15 8.17
C ILE A 110 -6.90 -5.95 7.79
N VAL A 111 -5.75 -5.79 8.46
CA VAL A 111 -4.80 -4.71 8.18
C VAL A 111 -4.27 -4.82 6.74
N ALA A 112 -3.88 -6.02 6.31
CA ALA A 112 -3.46 -6.27 4.93
C ALA A 112 -4.56 -5.92 3.91
N GLY A 113 -5.83 -6.22 4.22
CA GLY A 113 -6.97 -5.86 3.37
C GLY A 113 -7.13 -4.35 3.22
N ILE A 114 -7.04 -3.59 4.32
CA ILE A 114 -7.10 -2.13 4.32
C ILE A 114 -5.96 -1.54 3.51
N MET A 115 -4.73 -2.03 3.73
CA MET A 115 -3.55 -1.53 3.03
C MET A 115 -3.60 -1.82 1.52
N SER A 116 -3.95 -3.06 1.17
CA SER A 116 -4.18 -3.45 -0.23
C SER A 116 -5.28 -2.64 -0.89
N PHE A 117 -6.30 -2.20 -0.15
CA PHE A 117 -7.36 -1.38 -0.69
C PHE A 117 -6.86 0.00 -1.12
N TYR A 118 -6.26 0.78 -0.22
CA TYR A 118 -5.80 2.11 -0.60
C TYR A 118 -4.67 2.04 -1.63
N ASN A 119 -3.76 1.06 -1.55
CA ASN A 119 -2.70 0.89 -2.54
C ASN A 119 -3.29 0.68 -3.95
N ARG A 120 -4.22 -0.27 -4.11
CA ARG A 120 -4.93 -0.48 -5.39
C ARG A 120 -5.66 0.76 -5.89
N ARG A 121 -6.24 1.55 -4.98
CA ARG A 121 -6.90 2.81 -5.33
C ARG A 121 -5.89 3.83 -5.86
N LEU A 122 -4.77 4.03 -5.18
CA LEU A 122 -3.70 4.92 -5.64
C LEU A 122 -3.10 4.47 -6.98
N VAL A 123 -2.94 3.17 -7.21
CA VAL A 123 -2.53 2.60 -8.51
C VAL A 123 -3.53 2.98 -9.61
N ALA A 124 -4.83 2.82 -9.37
CA ALA A 124 -5.87 3.19 -10.33
C ALA A 124 -5.87 4.70 -10.64
N LEU A 125 -5.59 5.54 -9.63
CA LEU A 125 -5.43 6.98 -9.81
C LEU A 125 -4.20 7.30 -10.67
N GLY A 126 -3.04 6.71 -10.36
CA GLY A 126 -1.80 6.90 -11.11
C GLY A 126 -1.97 6.52 -12.58
N LYS A 127 -2.48 5.31 -12.85
CA LYS A 127 -2.76 4.82 -14.21
C LYS A 127 -3.70 5.74 -14.99
N ARG A 128 -4.77 6.24 -14.36
CA ARG A 128 -5.71 7.16 -15.02
C ARG A 128 -5.06 8.52 -15.31
N ARG A 129 -4.25 9.04 -14.40
CA ARG A 129 -3.51 10.29 -14.62
C ARG A 129 -2.49 10.17 -15.75
N MET A 130 -1.81 9.02 -15.86
CA MET A 130 -0.91 8.73 -16.98
C MET A 130 -1.66 8.69 -18.30
N ALA A 131 -2.77 7.95 -18.38
CA ALA A 131 -3.60 7.87 -19.59
C ALA A 131 -4.15 9.24 -20.03
N ALA A 132 -4.45 10.13 -19.08
CA ALA A 132 -4.92 11.49 -19.37
C ALA A 132 -3.79 12.52 -19.59
N GLY A 133 -2.52 12.12 -19.56
CA GLY A 133 -1.38 13.05 -19.72
C GLY A 133 -1.26 14.10 -18.59
N VAL A 134 -1.76 13.79 -17.39
CA VAL A 134 -1.76 14.71 -16.23
C VAL A 134 -0.94 14.19 -15.05
N PHE A 135 -0.29 13.03 -15.21
CA PHE A 135 0.55 12.43 -14.18
C PHE A 135 1.67 13.37 -13.77
N GLY A 136 1.81 13.61 -12.46
CA GLY A 136 2.85 14.49 -11.95
C GLY A 136 2.72 15.97 -12.31
N ARG A 137 1.57 16.42 -12.86
CA ARG A 137 1.34 17.84 -13.23
C ARG A 137 1.56 18.82 -12.06
N ARG A 138 1.41 18.34 -10.82
CA ARG A 138 1.58 19.13 -9.59
C ARG A 138 2.91 18.87 -8.87
N ASN A 139 3.86 18.19 -9.50
CA ASN A 139 5.15 17.87 -8.88
C ASN A 139 6.04 19.10 -8.71
N THR A 140 6.02 20.02 -9.67
CA THR A 140 6.85 21.21 -9.65
C THR A 140 6.55 22.05 -8.41
N GLY A 141 7.58 22.33 -7.60
CA GLY A 141 7.44 23.08 -6.36
C GLY A 141 6.78 22.30 -5.21
N TRP A 142 6.46 21.01 -5.40
CA TRP A 142 5.93 20.19 -4.32
C TRP A 142 7.00 19.97 -3.26
N ARG A 143 6.75 20.52 -2.07
CA ARG A 143 7.61 20.32 -0.91
C ARG A 143 6.76 19.85 0.24
N GLU A 144 7.13 18.70 0.78
CA GLU A 144 6.46 18.19 1.95
C GLU A 144 7.46 17.87 3.05
N LEU A 145 7.37 18.68 4.10
CA LEU A 145 8.13 18.49 5.32
C LEU A 145 7.18 17.92 6.37
N TYR A 146 7.68 16.95 7.12
CA TYR A 146 7.00 16.37 8.27
C TYR A 146 7.90 16.60 9.47
N ASP A 147 7.32 16.78 10.65
CA ASP A 147 8.05 16.95 11.92
C ASP A 147 8.76 15.65 12.38
N GLY A 148 8.84 14.65 11.50
CA GLY A 148 9.28 13.29 11.80
C GLY A 148 8.13 12.36 12.20
N PHE A 149 8.39 11.07 12.10
CA PHE A 149 7.51 10.04 12.65
C PHE A 149 8.02 9.69 14.05
N VAL A 150 7.26 10.05 15.08
CA VAL A 150 7.56 9.73 16.48
C VAL A 150 6.55 8.68 16.95
N PRO A 151 6.94 7.64 17.72
CA PRO A 151 6.04 6.58 18.16
C PRO A 151 5.09 7.05 19.28
N ASP A 152 4.29 8.07 19.01
CA ASP A 152 3.26 8.60 19.91
C ASP A 152 1.96 8.97 19.16
N ILE A 153 1.01 9.56 19.89
CA ILE A 153 -0.31 9.92 19.39
C ILE A 153 -0.29 10.86 18.16
N ARG A 154 0.82 11.56 17.87
CA ARG A 154 0.96 12.45 16.71
C ARG A 154 0.87 11.70 15.39
N VAL A 155 1.16 10.40 15.35
CA VAL A 155 1.00 9.57 14.14
C VAL A 155 -0.43 9.62 13.60
N ARG A 156 -1.44 9.79 14.47
CA ARG A 156 -2.83 9.96 14.03
C ARG A 156 -3.01 11.14 13.07
N LYS A 157 -2.28 12.24 13.30
CA LYS A 157 -2.36 13.43 12.44
C LYS A 157 -1.77 13.15 11.06
N LEU A 158 -0.71 12.35 11.00
CA LEU A 158 -0.08 11.92 9.75
C LEU A 158 -1.04 11.05 8.94
N ILE A 159 -1.68 10.06 9.58
CA ILE A 159 -2.69 9.21 8.94
C ILE A 159 -3.87 10.04 8.44
N GLN A 160 -4.42 10.94 9.27
CA GLN A 160 -5.51 11.83 8.87
C GLN A 160 -5.14 12.70 7.66
N LYS A 161 -3.92 13.25 7.64
CA LYS A 161 -3.39 14.01 6.50
C LYS A 161 -3.27 13.14 5.24
N GLY A 162 -2.82 11.89 5.37
CA GLY A 162 -2.74 10.91 4.28
C GLY A 162 -4.12 10.59 3.70
N LEU A 163 -5.09 10.30 4.57
CA LEU A 163 -6.49 10.05 4.18
C LEU A 163 -7.10 11.25 3.45
N PHE A 164 -6.89 12.46 3.97
CA PHE A 164 -7.40 13.68 3.34
C PHE A 164 -6.80 13.90 1.94
N ARG A 165 -5.51 13.65 1.76
CA ARG A 165 -4.83 13.74 0.46
C ARG A 165 -5.35 12.73 -0.53
N TRP A 166 -5.50 11.49 -0.10
CA TRP A 166 -6.09 10.44 -0.93
C TRP A 166 -7.52 10.81 -1.33
N TRP A 167 -8.36 11.25 -0.38
CA TRP A 167 -9.72 11.69 -0.67
C TRP A 167 -9.77 12.84 -1.69
N ARG A 168 -8.92 13.85 -1.55
CA ARG A 168 -8.79 14.94 -2.53
C ARG A 168 -8.35 14.43 -3.91
N ALA A 169 -7.46 13.45 -3.96
CA ALA A 169 -7.02 12.84 -5.22
C ALA A 169 -8.17 12.08 -5.90
N GLU A 170 -9.03 11.40 -5.12
CA GLU A 170 -10.25 10.74 -5.61
C GLU A 170 -11.26 11.76 -6.17
N LEU A 171 -11.48 12.89 -5.49
CA LEU A 171 -12.33 13.96 -6.02
C LEU A 171 -11.80 14.54 -7.34
N THR A 172 -10.48 14.77 -7.41
CA THR A 172 -9.83 15.24 -8.65
C THR A 172 -10.03 14.24 -9.78
N ASN A 173 -9.95 12.94 -9.45
CA ASN A 173 -10.16 11.86 -10.37
C ASN A 173 -11.62 11.73 -10.86
N LEU A 174 -12.60 11.95 -9.99
CA LEU A 174 -14.01 12.02 -10.40
C LEU A 174 -14.24 13.14 -11.40
N ARG A 175 -13.67 14.33 -11.15
CA ARG A 175 -13.73 15.45 -12.10
C ARG A 175 -13.13 15.06 -13.44
N LEU A 176 -11.95 14.43 -13.46
CA LEU A 176 -11.28 13.96 -14.68
C LEU A 176 -12.15 12.98 -15.48
N ILE A 177 -12.82 12.05 -14.82
CA ILE A 177 -13.74 11.09 -15.46
C ILE A 177 -14.91 11.83 -16.10
N LEU A 178 -15.50 12.81 -15.41
CA LEU A 178 -16.64 13.57 -15.90
C LEU A 178 -16.26 14.44 -17.12
N THR A 179 -15.11 15.11 -17.13
CA THR A 179 -14.65 15.90 -18.29
C THR A 179 -14.28 15.04 -19.49
N HIS A 180 -13.73 13.84 -19.28
CA HIS A 180 -13.44 12.93 -20.39
C HIS A 180 -14.73 12.38 -21.03
N ARG A 181 -15.76 12.10 -20.22
CA ARG A 181 -17.07 11.68 -20.73
C ARG A 181 -17.76 12.76 -21.54
N SER A 182 -17.67 14.03 -21.14
CA SER A 182 -18.26 15.12 -21.91
C SER A 182 -17.59 15.32 -23.27
N HIS A 183 -16.25 15.19 -23.37
CA HIS A 183 -15.54 15.30 -24.65
C HIS A 183 -15.81 14.11 -25.58
N GLY A 184 -15.90 12.89 -25.04
CA GLY A 184 -16.22 11.69 -25.83
C GLY A 184 -17.68 11.64 -26.34
N ALA A 185 -18.61 12.27 -25.62
CA ALA A 185 -20.02 12.37 -26.06
C ALA A 185 -20.20 13.37 -27.22
N ILE A 186 -19.37 14.42 -27.29
CA ILE A 186 -19.42 15.43 -28.37
C ILE A 186 -18.82 14.89 -29.68
N THR A 187 -17.96 13.88 -29.62
CA THR A 187 -17.26 13.31 -30.79
C THR A 187 -17.86 12.01 -31.31
N ALA A 188 -19.01 11.57 -30.79
CA ALA A 188 -19.73 10.43 -31.36
C ALA A 188 -20.25 10.78 -32.76
N PRO A 189 -19.85 10.07 -33.84
CA PRO A 189 -20.38 10.34 -35.17
C PRO A 189 -21.88 10.01 -35.17
N ALA A 190 -22.69 10.92 -35.71
CA ALA A 190 -24.10 10.70 -35.90
C ALA A 190 -24.30 9.40 -36.68
N ALA A 191 -25.00 8.44 -36.06
CA ALA A 191 -25.34 7.17 -36.69
C ALA A 191 -26.04 7.47 -38.03
N SER A 192 -25.40 7.05 -39.12
CA SER A 192 -25.99 7.12 -40.46
C SER A 192 -27.22 6.21 -40.49
N THR A 193 -28.38 6.83 -40.72
CA THR A 193 -29.66 6.16 -40.90
C THR A 193 -29.53 5.10 -42.02
N PRO A 194 -29.90 3.83 -41.82
CA PRO A 194 -29.95 2.87 -42.91
C PRO A 194 -31.06 3.27 -43.87
N LEU A 195 -30.77 3.34 -45.17
CA LEU A 195 -31.78 3.52 -46.22
C LEU A 195 -32.81 2.37 -46.14
N PRO A 196 -34.12 2.64 -46.29
CA PRO A 196 -35.11 1.58 -46.36
C PRO A 196 -34.95 0.80 -47.68
N LEU A 197 -34.82 -0.52 -47.54
CA LEU A 197 -34.89 -1.46 -48.65
C LEU A 197 -36.25 -1.33 -49.34
N GLN A 198 -36.25 -0.86 -50.59
CA GLN A 198 -37.43 -0.93 -51.45
C GLN A 198 -37.67 -2.39 -51.84
N HIS A 199 -38.79 -2.94 -51.39
CA HIS A 199 -39.39 -4.13 -51.98
C HIS A 199 -40.11 -3.71 -53.26
N GLU A 200 -39.58 -4.08 -54.42
CA GLU A 200 -40.40 -4.25 -55.62
C GLU A 200 -40.65 -5.75 -55.83
N ARG A 201 -41.92 -6.13 -55.68
CA ARG A 201 -42.48 -7.35 -56.24
C ARG A 201 -42.63 -7.14 -57.74
N ILE A 202 -42.21 -8.12 -58.54
CA ILE A 202 -42.99 -8.91 -59.51
C ILE A 202 -42.17 -10.17 -59.81
#